data_AF-A0A349GNP3-F1
#
_entry.id   AF-A0A349GNP3-F1
#
_cell.length_a   1.000
_cell.length_b   1.000
_cell.length_c   1.000
_cell.angle_alpha   90.00
_cell.angle_beta   90.00
_cell.angle_gamma   90.00
#
_symmetry.space_group_name_H-M   'P 1'
#
loop_
_entity.id
_entity.type
_entity.pdbx_description
1 polymer ?
#
loop_
_entity_poly.entity_id
_entity_poly.type
_entity_poly.pdbx_seq_one_letter_code
_entity_poly.pdbx_strand_id
1 'polypeptide(L)'
;AKSNDIILNNQYLWIKGLDSENYKNWYNFVNEYIECCDENEKRASFILEYRDDENPVSMKSPFFDTVCYNEVIKPYDYYMFSSLMVSSLSCCDEIKHYIAELIYTISRNDAELCAVLAGYGEKFAENPDTILRKCISDSYRSDGSAFSVPDLNCVDTAVRETQIKKVFPVIERFRNRFITENYNQLDYFLPIENTNRELISEPYELEIGTLKFISGSKNFAISEKQKNELSFIHNARNRLAHNKILSYNEV
;
A
#
# COMPACT_ATOMS: atom_id res chain seq x y z
N ALA A 1 32.74 -41.62 -11.80
CA ALA A 1 33.23 -40.79 -12.92
C ALA A 1 33.20 -39.34 -12.46
N LYS A 2 34.36 -38.67 -12.35
CA LYS A 2 34.40 -37.23 -12.08
C LYS A 2 34.06 -36.53 -13.39
N SER A 3 32.84 -36.03 -13.49
CA SER A 3 32.37 -35.32 -14.69
C SER A 3 32.55 -33.82 -14.46
N ASN A 4 33.71 -33.30 -14.82
CA ASN A 4 34.03 -31.87 -14.72
C ASN A 4 33.25 -31.00 -15.75
N ASP A 5 32.44 -31.63 -16.60
CA ASP A 5 31.61 -30.99 -17.64
C ASP A 5 30.12 -30.91 -17.26
N ILE A 6 29.76 -31.02 -15.98
CA ILE A 6 28.38 -30.82 -15.57
C ILE A 6 28.08 -29.32 -15.56
N ILE A 7 27.45 -28.84 -16.63
CA ILE A 7 26.94 -27.47 -16.83
C ILE A 7 26.13 -26.97 -15.61
N LEU A 8 25.49 -27.88 -14.88
CA LEU A 8 24.72 -27.64 -13.66
C LEU A 8 25.50 -26.89 -12.57
N ASN A 9 26.79 -27.18 -12.41
CA ASN A 9 27.60 -26.69 -11.27
C ASN A 9 27.80 -25.16 -11.23
N ASN A 10 27.38 -24.45 -12.28
CA ASN A 10 27.41 -22.99 -12.37
C ASN A 10 26.00 -22.38 -12.48
N GLN A 11 24.95 -23.12 -12.14
CA GLN A 11 23.56 -22.69 -12.33
C GLN A 11 22.79 -22.54 -11.03
N TYR A 12 21.81 -21.63 -11.07
CA TYR A 12 20.72 -21.54 -10.12
C TYR A 12 19.53 -22.30 -10.69
N LEU A 13 19.06 -23.33 -9.99
CA LEU A 13 17.88 -24.10 -10.37
C LEU A 13 16.74 -23.75 -9.43
N TRP A 14 15.71 -23.12 -9.96
CA TRP A 14 14.47 -22.86 -9.23
C TRP A 14 13.39 -23.84 -9.68
N ILE A 15 13.04 -24.75 -8.78
CA ILE A 15 12.05 -25.79 -9.01
C ILE A 15 10.76 -25.38 -8.30
N LYS A 16 9.65 -25.34 -9.05
CA LYS A 16 8.34 -24.83 -8.61
C LYS A 16 7.27 -25.90 -8.68
N GLY A 17 6.16 -25.68 -7.98
CA GLY A 17 4.97 -26.54 -8.06
C GLY A 17 5.21 -27.94 -7.48
N LEU A 18 6.08 -28.03 -6.47
CA LEU A 18 6.39 -29.29 -5.81
C LEU A 18 5.25 -29.65 -4.84
N ASP A 19 4.64 -30.81 -5.08
CA ASP A 19 3.86 -31.50 -4.05
C ASP A 19 4.79 -32.15 -2.99
N SER A 20 4.20 -32.67 -1.92
CA SER A 20 4.94 -33.24 -0.80
C SER A 20 5.81 -34.46 -1.15
N GLU A 21 5.47 -35.21 -2.22
CA GLU A 21 6.25 -36.37 -2.65
C GLU A 21 7.43 -35.94 -3.52
N ASN A 22 7.16 -35.09 -4.51
CA ASN A 22 8.17 -34.52 -5.39
C ASN A 22 9.17 -33.64 -4.62
N TYR A 23 8.71 -32.89 -3.61
CA TYR A 23 9.59 -32.15 -2.71
C TYR A 23 10.60 -33.07 -2.01
N LYS A 24 10.15 -34.21 -1.45
CA LYS A 24 11.05 -35.19 -0.80
C LYS A 24 12.06 -35.78 -1.78
N ASN A 25 11.62 -36.10 -3.00
CA ASN A 25 12.50 -36.63 -4.04
C ASN A 25 13.58 -35.60 -4.43
N TRP A 26 13.20 -34.34 -4.64
CA TRP A 26 14.14 -33.25 -4.93
C TRP A 26 15.07 -32.95 -3.76
N TYR A 27 14.55 -32.97 -2.53
CA TYR A 27 15.34 -32.76 -1.33
C TYR A 27 16.43 -33.85 -1.19
N ASN A 28 16.08 -35.12 -1.39
CA ASN A 28 17.04 -36.22 -1.34
C ASN A 28 18.09 -36.09 -2.46
N PHE A 29 17.66 -35.82 -3.69
CA PHE A 29 18.55 -35.61 -4.82
C PHE A 29 19.57 -34.49 -4.55
N VAL A 30 19.12 -33.34 -4.01
CA VAL A 30 20.01 -32.22 -3.73
C VAL A 30 21.01 -32.54 -2.62
N ASN A 31 20.61 -33.26 -1.57
CA ASN A 31 21.57 -33.71 -0.54
C ASN A 31 22.63 -34.64 -1.15
N GLU A 32 22.22 -35.65 -1.91
CA GLU A 32 23.15 -36.57 -2.59
C GLU A 32 24.08 -35.83 -3.55
N TYR A 33 23.55 -34.87 -4.31
CA TYR A 33 24.34 -34.04 -5.21
C TYR A 33 25.40 -33.23 -4.45
N ILE A 34 25.04 -32.58 -3.34
CA ILE A 34 25.97 -31.77 -2.56
C ILE A 34 27.04 -32.65 -1.89
N GLU A 35 26.67 -33.82 -1.36
CA GLU A 35 27.61 -34.79 -0.78
C GLU A 35 28.62 -35.33 -1.81
N CYS A 36 28.21 -35.44 -3.08
CA CYS A 36 29.09 -35.86 -4.17
C CYS A 36 29.98 -34.75 -4.72
N CYS A 37 29.75 -33.48 -4.35
CA CYS A 37 30.56 -32.35 -4.81
C CYS A 37 31.79 -32.15 -3.92
N ASP A 38 32.96 -31.92 -4.55
CA ASP A 38 34.17 -31.54 -3.82
C ASP A 38 33.96 -30.15 -3.17
N GLU A 39 34.35 -29.98 -1.89
CA GLU A 39 34.08 -28.76 -1.11
C GLU A 39 34.60 -27.47 -1.77
N ASN A 40 35.70 -27.59 -2.53
CA ASN A 40 36.42 -26.50 -3.20
C ASN A 40 35.94 -26.24 -4.64
N GLU A 41 35.03 -27.05 -5.18
CA GLU A 41 34.49 -26.85 -6.52
C GLU A 41 33.19 -26.03 -6.50
N LYS A 42 32.91 -25.36 -7.62
CA LYS A 42 31.63 -24.66 -7.81
C LYS A 42 30.51 -25.69 -7.85
N ARG A 43 29.38 -25.34 -7.22
CA ARG A 43 28.20 -26.20 -7.07
C ARG A 43 26.97 -25.44 -7.56
N ALA A 44 25.99 -26.19 -8.06
CA ALA A 44 24.68 -25.64 -8.35
C ALA A 44 24.01 -25.15 -7.06
N SER A 45 23.23 -24.08 -7.18
CA SER A 45 22.35 -23.60 -6.09
C SER A 45 20.91 -23.97 -6.43
N PHE A 46 20.22 -24.62 -5.49
CA PHE A 46 18.84 -25.05 -5.68
C PHE A 46 17.89 -24.20 -4.85
N ILE A 47 16.79 -23.78 -5.45
CA ILE A 47 15.65 -23.13 -4.80
C ILE A 47 14.45 -24.05 -5.00
N LEU A 48 13.98 -24.67 -3.92
CA LEU A 48 12.82 -25.55 -3.94
C LEU A 48 11.62 -24.77 -3.41
N GLU A 49 10.64 -24.51 -4.26
CA GLU A 49 9.38 -23.85 -3.88
C GLU A 49 8.28 -24.92 -3.76
N TYR A 50 7.74 -25.07 -2.55
CA TYR A 50 6.66 -25.99 -2.23
C TYR A 50 5.60 -25.26 -1.40
N ARG A 51 4.35 -25.75 -1.45
CA ARG A 51 3.27 -25.29 -0.57
C ARG A 51 3.05 -26.31 0.53
N ASP A 52 3.09 -25.83 1.77
CA ASP A 52 2.90 -26.68 2.94
C ASP A 52 1.41 -26.78 3.26
N ASP A 53 0.68 -27.58 2.47
CA ASP A 53 -0.78 -27.53 2.55
C ASP A 53 -1.33 -28.37 3.71
N GLU A 54 -0.66 -29.43 4.19
CA GLU A 54 -1.20 -30.26 5.31
C GLU A 54 -0.19 -31.00 6.20
N ASN A 55 1.12 -31.04 5.85
CA ASN A 55 2.13 -31.74 6.67
C ASN A 55 3.53 -31.16 6.41
N PRO A 56 4.04 -30.29 7.30
CA PRO A 56 5.39 -29.77 7.17
C PRO A 56 6.36 -30.93 7.08
N VAL A 57 7.03 -31.05 5.93
CA VAL A 57 8.12 -32.01 5.77
C VAL A 57 9.27 -31.51 6.63
N SER A 58 9.28 -31.94 7.89
CA SER A 58 10.35 -31.69 8.87
C SER A 58 11.59 -32.46 8.44
N MET A 59 12.28 -31.93 7.44
CA MET A 59 13.56 -32.42 6.97
C MET A 59 14.63 -31.44 7.43
N LYS A 60 15.64 -31.95 8.15
CA LYS A 60 16.78 -31.17 8.62
C LYS A 60 18.02 -31.66 7.88
N SER A 61 18.66 -30.75 7.15
CA SER A 61 19.98 -30.96 6.54
C SER A 61 20.81 -29.71 6.78
N PRO A 62 22.12 -29.86 7.05
CA PRO A 62 23.03 -28.72 7.14
C PRO A 62 23.18 -27.96 5.81
N PHE A 63 22.72 -28.54 4.69
CA PHE A 63 22.85 -27.96 3.35
C PHE A 63 21.65 -27.12 2.91
N PHE A 64 20.57 -27.09 3.71
CA PHE A 64 19.34 -26.38 3.38
C PHE A 64 19.05 -25.27 4.37
N ASP A 65 18.90 -24.06 3.84
CA ASP A 65 18.24 -22.96 4.55
C ASP A 65 16.77 -22.95 4.17
N THR A 66 15.88 -22.94 5.17
CA THR A 66 14.43 -22.88 4.96
C THR A 66 13.94 -21.46 5.13
N VAL A 67 13.23 -20.95 4.12
CA VAL A 67 12.61 -19.63 4.14
C VAL A 67 11.09 -19.81 4.11
N CYS A 68 10.43 -19.51 5.23
CA CYS A 68 8.97 -19.52 5.27
C CYS A 68 8.43 -18.15 4.81
N TYR A 69 7.66 -18.15 3.72
CA TYR A 69 7.11 -16.92 3.12
C TYR A 69 6.33 -16.09 4.15
N ASN A 70 5.45 -16.72 4.93
CA ASN A 70 4.62 -16.05 5.93
C ASN A 70 5.43 -15.51 7.14
N GLU A 71 6.64 -16.03 7.37
CA GLU A 71 7.54 -15.56 8.42
C GLU A 71 8.44 -14.41 7.95
N VAL A 72 8.75 -14.36 6.65
CA VAL A 72 9.65 -13.33 6.10
C VAL A 72 8.88 -12.14 5.56
N ILE A 73 7.81 -12.37 4.81
CA ILE A 73 7.03 -11.29 4.20
C ILE A 73 6.04 -10.73 5.22
N LYS A 74 6.14 -9.43 5.48
CA LYS A 74 5.36 -8.69 6.47
C LYS A 74 4.44 -7.67 5.81
N PRO A 75 3.45 -7.12 6.55
CA PRO A 75 2.55 -6.10 6.02
C PRO A 75 3.27 -4.90 5.37
N TYR A 76 4.42 -4.50 5.90
CA TYR A 76 5.24 -3.44 5.32
C TYR A 76 5.71 -3.77 3.89
N ASP A 77 6.06 -5.02 3.61
CA ASP A 77 6.53 -5.45 2.29
C ASP A 77 5.40 -5.37 1.26
N TYR A 78 4.16 -5.68 1.63
CA TYR A 78 3.00 -5.51 0.74
C TYR A 78 2.73 -4.04 0.43
N TYR A 79 2.92 -3.14 1.40
CA TYR A 79 2.82 -1.70 1.16
C TYR A 79 3.93 -1.20 0.22
N MET A 80 5.17 -1.64 0.43
CA MET A 80 6.30 -1.34 -0.45
C MET A 80 6.10 -1.89 -1.86
N PHE A 81 5.62 -3.12 -1.97
CA PHE A 81 5.26 -3.73 -3.25
C PHE A 81 4.19 -2.92 -3.96
N SER A 82 3.10 -2.56 -3.26
CA SER A 82 2.03 -1.72 -3.83
C SER A 82 2.56 -0.36 -4.31
N SER A 83 3.45 0.26 -3.54
CA SER A 83 4.11 1.53 -3.89
C SER A 83 4.98 1.40 -5.15
N LEU A 84 5.73 0.29 -5.26
CA LEU A 84 6.55 0.00 -6.43
C LEU A 84 5.68 -0.19 -7.67
N MET A 85 4.58 -0.94 -7.55
CA MET A 85 3.68 -1.23 -8.67
C MET A 85 3.07 0.05 -9.28
N VAL A 86 2.72 1.04 -8.44
CA VAL A 86 2.13 2.30 -8.92
C VAL A 86 3.15 3.37 -9.32
N SER A 87 4.45 3.14 -9.09
CA SER A 87 5.51 4.13 -9.34
C SER A 87 5.55 4.60 -10.80
N SER A 88 5.20 3.71 -11.73
CA SER A 88 5.19 3.94 -13.18
C SER A 88 3.91 4.63 -13.69
N LEU A 89 2.91 4.86 -12.85
CA LEU A 89 1.70 5.58 -13.25
C LEU A 89 2.02 7.03 -13.63
N SER A 90 1.23 7.61 -14.53
CA SER A 90 1.42 8.98 -15.04
C SER A 90 0.90 10.08 -14.12
N CYS A 91 0.13 9.75 -13.09
CA CYS A 91 -0.44 10.71 -12.13
C CYS A 91 0.63 11.31 -11.20
N CYS A 92 0.25 12.35 -10.44
CA CYS A 92 1.16 12.97 -9.48
C CYS A 92 1.44 12.06 -8.27
N ASP A 93 2.52 12.35 -7.54
CA ASP A 93 2.99 11.49 -6.45
C ASP A 93 1.97 11.37 -5.32
N GLU A 94 1.20 12.41 -5.01
CA GLU A 94 0.11 12.33 -4.01
C GLU A 94 -0.94 11.28 -4.39
N ILE A 95 -1.32 11.24 -5.67
CA ILE A 95 -2.26 10.25 -6.19
C ILE A 95 -1.64 8.86 -6.21
N LYS A 96 -0.36 8.72 -6.57
CA LYS A 96 0.35 7.43 -6.45
C LYS A 96 0.33 6.92 -5.01
N HIS A 97 0.64 7.77 -4.03
CA HIS A 97 0.59 7.40 -2.62
C HIS A 97 -0.83 7.00 -2.16
N TYR A 98 -1.86 7.67 -2.69
CA TYR A 98 -3.25 7.31 -2.44
C TYR A 98 -3.59 5.92 -3.01
N ILE A 99 -3.28 5.68 -4.29
CA ILE A 99 -3.56 4.40 -4.97
C ILE A 99 -2.79 3.26 -4.28
N ALA A 100 -1.50 3.44 -3.96
CA ALA A 100 -0.70 2.44 -3.27
C ALA A 100 -1.30 2.03 -1.92
N GLU A 101 -1.71 3.01 -1.11
CA GLU A 101 -2.34 2.73 0.19
C GLU A 101 -3.70 2.07 0.03
N LEU A 102 -4.49 2.46 -0.96
CA LEU A 102 -5.79 1.84 -1.22
C LEU A 102 -5.63 0.37 -1.62
N ILE A 103 -4.70 0.08 -2.53
CA ILE A 103 -4.37 -1.29 -2.95
C ILE A 103 -3.91 -2.11 -1.76
N TYR A 104 -2.98 -1.58 -0.96
CA TYR A 104 -2.50 -2.26 0.24
C TYR A 104 -3.62 -2.54 1.25
N THR A 105 -4.50 -1.55 1.50
CA THR A 105 -5.59 -1.68 2.47
C THR A 105 -6.61 -2.74 2.04
N ILE A 106 -6.91 -2.82 0.74
CA ILE A 106 -7.88 -3.77 0.18
C ILE A 106 -7.26 -5.17 0.04
N SER A 107 -6.04 -5.26 -0.49
CA SER A 107 -5.39 -6.55 -0.79
C SER A 107 -4.79 -7.20 0.46
N ARG A 108 -4.50 -6.41 1.50
CA ARG A 108 -3.87 -6.87 2.74
C ARG A 108 -2.55 -7.60 2.44
N ASN A 109 -2.50 -8.91 2.70
CA ASN A 109 -1.32 -9.75 2.51
C ASN A 109 -1.40 -10.57 1.20
N ASP A 110 -2.06 -10.06 0.18
CA ASP A 110 -2.21 -10.71 -1.11
C ASP A 110 -1.44 -9.97 -2.20
N ALA A 111 -0.21 -10.42 -2.48
CA ALA A 111 0.67 -9.77 -3.44
C ALA A 111 0.13 -9.86 -4.88
N GLU A 112 -0.53 -10.96 -5.24
CA GLU A 112 -1.11 -11.10 -6.58
C GLU A 112 -2.27 -10.15 -6.78
N LEU A 113 -3.15 -10.03 -5.77
CA LEU A 113 -4.24 -9.05 -5.83
C LEU A 113 -3.70 -7.61 -5.88
N CYS A 114 -2.63 -7.31 -5.12
CA CYS A 114 -1.94 -6.02 -5.23
C CYS A 114 -1.52 -5.73 -6.67
N ALA A 115 -0.88 -6.70 -7.33
CA ALA A 115 -0.37 -6.54 -8.69
C ALA A 115 -1.51 -6.33 -9.70
N VAL A 116 -2.59 -7.10 -9.59
CA VAL A 116 -3.75 -6.98 -10.48
C VAL A 116 -4.44 -5.62 -10.31
N LEU A 117 -4.70 -5.19 -9.07
CA LEU A 117 -5.34 -3.90 -8.81
C LEU A 117 -4.46 -2.72 -9.24
N ALA A 118 -3.13 -2.82 -9.08
CA ALA A 118 -2.20 -1.81 -9.58
C ALA A 118 -2.28 -1.65 -11.11
N GLY A 119 -2.53 -2.74 -11.85
CA GLY A 119 -2.75 -2.69 -13.29
C GLY A 119 -3.95 -1.84 -13.73
N TYR A 120 -4.92 -1.62 -12.84
CA TYR A 120 -6.05 -0.71 -13.10
C TYR A 120 -5.74 0.76 -12.81
N GLY A 121 -4.72 1.05 -12.00
CA GLY A 121 -4.25 2.41 -11.71
C GLY A 121 -5.35 3.34 -11.21
N GLU A 122 -5.46 4.55 -11.80
CA GLU A 122 -6.45 5.56 -11.41
C GLU A 122 -7.90 5.05 -11.53
N LYS A 123 -8.20 4.13 -12.48
CA LYS A 123 -9.55 3.55 -12.62
C LYS A 123 -9.98 2.79 -11.36
N PHE A 124 -9.02 2.16 -10.68
CA PHE A 124 -9.28 1.50 -9.40
C PHE A 124 -9.58 2.52 -8.30
N ALA A 125 -8.78 3.59 -8.20
CA ALA A 125 -9.04 4.65 -7.22
C ALA A 125 -10.36 5.41 -7.46
N GLU A 126 -10.77 5.55 -8.72
CA GLU A 126 -12.06 6.14 -9.09
C GLU A 126 -13.25 5.28 -8.67
N ASN A 127 -13.18 3.96 -8.91
CA ASN A 127 -14.30 3.04 -8.67
C ASN A 127 -13.84 1.72 -8.01
N PRO A 128 -13.40 1.77 -6.73
CA PRO A 128 -12.74 0.64 -6.08
C PRO A 128 -13.62 -0.62 -6.01
N ASP A 129 -14.91 -0.47 -5.66
CA ASP A 129 -15.84 -1.60 -5.54
C ASP A 129 -16.10 -2.28 -6.89
N THR A 130 -16.35 -1.49 -7.94
CA THR A 130 -16.62 -2.02 -9.27
C THR A 130 -15.41 -2.75 -9.84
N ILE A 131 -14.22 -2.16 -9.72
CA ILE A 131 -12.99 -2.77 -10.23
C ILE A 131 -12.60 -4.01 -9.41
N LEU A 132 -12.80 -4.01 -8.09
CA LEU A 132 -12.54 -5.17 -7.26
C LEU A 132 -13.46 -6.34 -7.62
N ARG A 133 -14.76 -6.09 -7.79
CA ARG A 133 -15.72 -7.12 -8.22
C ARG A 133 -15.34 -7.70 -9.57
N LYS A 134 -14.95 -6.85 -10.52
CA LYS A 134 -14.47 -7.27 -11.83
C LYS A 134 -13.20 -8.13 -11.72
N CYS A 135 -12.25 -7.72 -10.87
CA CYS A 135 -11.03 -8.48 -10.63
C CYS A 135 -11.33 -9.89 -10.11
N ILE A 136 -12.29 -10.02 -9.19
CA ILE A 136 -12.68 -11.31 -8.62
C ILE A 136 -13.39 -12.20 -9.65
N SER A 137 -14.17 -11.62 -10.57
CA SER A 137 -14.90 -12.40 -11.58
C SER A 137 -14.04 -12.82 -12.77
N ASP A 138 -13.13 -11.94 -13.21
CA ASP A 138 -12.48 -12.06 -14.52
C ASP A 138 -11.02 -12.49 -14.45
N SER A 139 -10.39 -12.43 -13.26
CA SER A 139 -8.97 -12.74 -13.08
C SER A 139 -8.77 -13.99 -12.22
N TYR A 140 -7.66 -14.66 -12.49
CA TYR A 140 -7.21 -15.83 -11.73
C TYR A 140 -5.81 -15.59 -11.21
N ARG A 141 -5.49 -16.24 -10.10
CA ARG A 141 -4.13 -16.32 -9.58
C ARG A 141 -3.25 -17.10 -10.53
N SER A 142 -1.94 -16.99 -10.32
CA SER A 142 -0.91 -17.68 -11.08
C SER A 142 -1.02 -19.21 -11.00
N ASP A 143 -1.67 -19.73 -9.96
CA ASP A 143 -1.98 -21.17 -9.78
C ASP A 143 -3.34 -21.58 -10.39
N GLY A 144 -4.06 -20.66 -11.04
CA GLY A 144 -5.37 -20.89 -11.64
C GLY A 144 -6.54 -20.81 -10.68
N SER A 145 -6.33 -20.60 -9.38
CA SER A 145 -7.40 -20.41 -8.41
C SER A 145 -8.02 -19.00 -8.54
N ALA A 146 -9.27 -18.86 -8.11
CA ALA A 146 -9.97 -17.58 -8.14
C ALA A 146 -9.48 -16.66 -7.02
N PHE A 147 -9.55 -15.34 -7.25
CA PHE A 147 -9.40 -14.38 -6.16
C PHE A 147 -10.61 -14.44 -5.21
N SER A 148 -10.36 -14.24 -3.93
CA SER A 148 -11.41 -14.12 -2.92
C SER A 148 -11.05 -13.01 -1.96
N VAL A 149 -11.99 -12.08 -1.71
CA VAL A 149 -11.85 -11.08 -0.67
C VAL A 149 -12.77 -11.46 0.49
N PRO A 150 -12.28 -11.46 1.74
CA PRO A 150 -13.06 -11.94 2.89
C PRO A 150 -14.39 -11.22 3.09
N ASP A 151 -14.45 -9.94 2.72
CA ASP A 151 -15.68 -9.15 2.77
C ASP A 151 -15.65 -8.03 1.72
N LEU A 152 -16.45 -8.17 0.66
CA LEU A 152 -16.63 -7.12 -0.34
C LEU A 152 -17.32 -5.86 0.20
N ASN A 153 -18.03 -5.95 1.33
CA ASN A 153 -18.69 -4.79 1.94
C ASN A 153 -17.70 -3.89 2.69
N CYS A 154 -16.44 -4.30 2.84
CA CYS A 154 -15.43 -3.51 3.53
C CYS A 154 -14.70 -2.50 2.62
N VAL A 155 -15.01 -2.44 1.32
CA VAL A 155 -14.35 -1.51 0.36
C VAL A 155 -14.50 -0.07 0.81
N ASP A 156 -15.71 0.35 1.21
CA ASP A 156 -15.95 1.71 1.71
C ASP A 156 -15.15 2.00 2.99
N THR A 157 -14.96 0.99 3.85
CA THR A 157 -14.12 1.13 5.04
C THR A 157 -12.66 1.32 4.64
N ALA A 158 -12.14 0.52 3.71
CA ALA A 158 -10.79 0.66 3.19
C ALA A 158 -10.57 2.03 2.54
N VAL A 159 -11.49 2.48 1.69
CA VAL A 159 -11.44 3.81 1.06
C VAL A 159 -11.40 4.91 2.11
N ARG A 160 -12.26 4.84 3.13
CA ARG A 160 -12.28 5.81 4.24
C ARG A 160 -10.95 5.84 5.00
N GLU A 161 -10.43 4.68 5.38
CA GLU A 161 -9.15 4.57 6.09
C GLU A 161 -8.01 5.15 5.24
N THR A 162 -7.96 4.83 3.95
CA THR A 162 -6.96 5.38 3.02
C THR A 162 -7.08 6.90 2.93
N GLN A 163 -8.30 7.43 2.76
CA GLN A 163 -8.51 8.89 2.67
C GLN A 163 -8.12 9.58 3.98
N ILE A 164 -8.41 8.99 5.13
CA ILE A 164 -7.97 9.52 6.43
C ILE A 164 -6.44 9.61 6.47
N LYS A 165 -5.74 8.54 6.08
CA LYS A 165 -4.27 8.47 6.13
C LYS A 165 -3.58 9.39 5.13
N LYS A 166 -4.16 9.62 3.95
CA LYS A 166 -3.47 10.33 2.85
C LYS A 166 -3.99 11.75 2.61
N VAL A 167 -5.29 12.01 2.79
CA VAL A 167 -5.90 13.32 2.52
C VAL A 167 -5.77 14.26 3.72
N PHE A 168 -5.90 13.79 4.97
CA PHE A 168 -5.72 14.69 6.14
C PHE A 168 -4.34 15.36 6.16
N PRO A 169 -3.22 14.67 5.89
CA PRO A 169 -1.93 15.34 5.81
C PRO A 169 -1.88 16.45 4.74
N VAL A 170 -2.59 16.29 3.62
CA VAL A 170 -2.68 17.33 2.57
C VAL A 170 -3.46 18.54 3.09
N ILE A 171 -4.61 18.31 3.73
CA ILE A 171 -5.44 19.35 4.37
C ILE A 171 -4.63 20.12 5.41
N GLU A 172 -3.85 19.42 6.22
CA GLU A 172 -3.04 20.01 7.28
C GLU A 172 -1.87 20.83 6.72
N ARG A 173 -1.20 20.35 5.67
CA ARG A 173 -0.19 21.15 4.96
C ARG A 173 -0.80 22.41 4.36
N PHE A 174 -1.99 22.32 3.78
CA PHE A 174 -2.71 23.49 3.30
C PHE A 174 -3.01 24.47 4.44
N ARG A 175 -3.52 23.99 5.58
CA ARG A 175 -3.83 24.81 6.76
C ARG A 175 -2.60 25.63 7.18
N ASN A 176 -1.47 24.95 7.38
CA ASN A 176 -0.24 25.59 7.81
C ASN A 176 0.24 26.63 6.80
N ARG A 177 0.27 26.28 5.50
CA ARG A 177 0.64 27.22 4.44
C ARG A 177 -0.26 28.46 4.44
N PHE A 178 -1.57 28.25 4.51
CA PHE A 178 -2.54 29.35 4.50
C PHE A 178 -2.36 30.29 5.69
N ILE A 179 -2.11 29.74 6.89
CA ILE A 179 -1.84 30.53 8.09
C ILE A 179 -0.53 31.31 7.92
N THR A 180 0.54 30.67 7.47
CA THR A 180 1.83 31.33 7.25
C THR A 180 1.72 32.49 6.26
N GLU A 181 1.03 32.30 5.14
CA GLU A 181 0.84 33.34 4.12
C GLU A 181 -0.01 34.53 4.61
N ASN A 182 -0.90 34.31 5.57
CA ASN A 182 -1.86 35.31 6.05
C ASN A 182 -1.66 35.70 7.52
N TYR A 183 -0.50 35.37 8.10
CA TYR A 183 -0.26 35.42 9.55
C TYR A 183 -0.66 36.75 10.17
N ASN A 184 -0.13 37.86 9.64
CA ASN A 184 -0.39 39.21 10.17
C ASN A 184 -1.86 39.60 10.10
N GLN A 185 -2.58 39.15 9.07
CA GLN A 185 -4.01 39.43 8.96
C GLN A 185 -4.80 38.60 9.98
N LEU A 186 -4.44 37.32 10.16
CA LEU A 186 -5.11 36.41 11.09
C LEU A 186 -4.90 36.84 12.55
N ASP A 187 -3.69 37.28 12.90
CA ASP A 187 -3.34 37.77 14.23
C ASP A 187 -4.25 38.92 14.70
N TYR A 188 -4.68 39.78 13.78
CA TYR A 188 -5.62 40.88 14.09
C TYR A 188 -7.02 40.39 14.53
N PHE A 189 -7.41 39.17 14.17
CA PHE A 189 -8.69 38.59 14.59
C PHE A 189 -8.60 37.89 15.95
N LEU A 190 -7.40 37.82 16.54
CA LEU A 190 -7.16 37.16 17.82
C LEU A 190 -7.24 38.16 18.98
N PRO A 191 -7.68 37.70 20.17
CA PRO A 191 -8.14 36.35 20.45
C PRO A 191 -9.56 36.07 19.94
N ILE A 192 -9.86 34.81 19.60
CA ILE A 192 -11.19 34.36 19.14
C ILE A 192 -11.64 33.10 19.88
N GLU A 193 -12.92 33.00 20.22
CA GLU A 193 -13.49 31.77 20.79
C GLU A 193 -13.78 30.73 19.70
N ASN A 194 -13.33 29.50 19.90
CA ASN A 194 -13.71 28.37 19.05
C ASN A 194 -15.11 27.82 19.43
N THR A 195 -15.58 26.77 18.75
CA THR A 195 -16.88 26.13 19.02
C THR A 195 -17.00 25.54 20.41
N ASN A 196 -15.88 25.25 21.08
CA ASN A 196 -15.82 24.73 22.45
C ASN A 196 -15.68 25.86 23.49
N ARG A 197 -15.76 27.13 23.08
CA ARG A 197 -15.52 28.33 23.91
C ARG A 197 -14.10 28.42 24.48
N GLU A 198 -13.14 27.77 23.83
CA GLU A 198 -11.73 27.95 24.13
C GLU A 198 -11.24 29.21 23.42
N LEU A 199 -10.53 30.04 24.16
CA LEU A 199 -9.95 31.27 23.64
C LEU A 199 -8.66 30.93 22.90
N ILE A 200 -8.67 31.11 21.58
CA ILE A 200 -7.49 30.94 20.73
C ILE A 200 -6.77 32.27 20.62
N SER A 201 -5.49 32.29 20.99
CA SER A 201 -4.65 33.48 20.94
C SER A 201 -3.51 33.41 19.93
N GLU A 202 -3.26 32.25 19.34
CA GLU A 202 -2.16 32.05 18.38
C GLU A 202 -2.68 31.64 16.98
N PRO A 203 -2.20 32.25 15.88
CA PRO A 203 -2.72 31.94 14.54
C PRO A 203 -2.59 30.47 14.14
N TYR A 204 -1.53 29.77 14.57
CA TYR A 204 -1.31 28.36 14.23
C TYR A 204 -2.26 27.39 14.95
N GLU A 205 -2.99 27.84 15.97
CA GLU A 205 -4.03 27.07 16.65
C GLU A 205 -5.39 27.15 15.93
N LEU A 206 -5.52 28.02 14.91
CA LEU A 206 -6.75 28.16 14.15
C LEU A 206 -7.07 26.89 13.34
N GLU A 207 -8.25 26.34 13.56
CA GLU A 207 -8.79 25.27 12.73
C GLU A 207 -9.26 25.79 11.36
N ILE A 208 -9.29 24.89 10.36
CA ILE A 208 -9.82 25.19 9.02
C ILE A 208 -11.25 25.78 9.05
N GLY A 209 -12.09 25.35 10.00
CA GLY A 209 -13.43 25.92 10.20
C GLY A 209 -13.38 27.40 10.59
N THR A 210 -12.51 27.75 11.53
CA THR A 210 -12.31 29.13 11.99
C THR A 210 -11.70 29.99 10.89
N LEU A 211 -10.72 29.46 10.14
CA LEU A 211 -10.16 30.15 8.97
C LEU A 211 -11.24 30.45 7.92
N LYS A 212 -12.14 29.50 7.66
CA LYS A 212 -13.27 29.70 6.74
C LYS A 212 -14.21 30.80 7.24
N PHE A 213 -14.50 30.83 8.53
CA PHE A 213 -15.30 31.90 9.14
C PHE A 213 -14.62 33.27 8.99
N ILE A 214 -13.34 33.40 9.36
CA ILE A 214 -12.57 34.65 9.24
C ILE A 214 -12.53 35.13 7.79
N SER A 215 -12.39 34.20 6.82
CA SER A 215 -12.35 34.54 5.40
C SER A 215 -13.63 35.20 4.84
N GLY A 216 -14.76 35.05 5.55
CA GLY A 216 -16.01 35.73 5.23
C GLY A 216 -16.10 37.16 5.77
N SER A 217 -15.16 37.57 6.62
CA SER A 217 -15.13 38.91 7.21
C SER A 217 -14.64 39.95 6.20
N LYS A 218 -15.26 41.14 6.20
CA LYS A 218 -14.86 42.26 5.33
C LYS A 218 -13.42 42.74 5.56
N ASN A 219 -12.89 42.48 6.76
CA ASN A 219 -11.55 42.92 7.17
C ASN A 219 -10.44 41.90 6.85
N PHE A 220 -10.77 40.78 6.19
CA PHE A 220 -9.79 39.77 5.78
C PHE A 220 -9.67 39.75 4.26
N ALA A 221 -8.55 40.25 3.75
CA ALA A 221 -8.32 40.43 2.32
C ALA A 221 -7.50 39.27 1.76
N ILE A 222 -8.18 38.38 1.04
CA ILE A 222 -7.58 37.29 0.26
C ILE A 222 -8.18 37.21 -1.14
N SER A 223 -7.42 36.62 -2.06
CA SER A 223 -7.88 36.42 -3.44
C SER A 223 -9.07 35.47 -3.52
N GLU A 224 -9.87 35.61 -4.59
CA GLU A 224 -10.99 34.70 -4.85
C GLU A 224 -10.52 33.24 -5.01
N LYS A 225 -9.33 33.04 -5.58
CA LYS A 225 -8.68 31.73 -5.68
C LYS A 225 -8.46 31.11 -4.29
N GLN A 226 -7.85 31.86 -3.35
CA GLN A 226 -7.63 31.38 -1.99
C GLN A 226 -8.94 31.12 -1.24
N LYS A 227 -9.99 31.92 -1.47
CA LYS A 227 -11.33 31.69 -0.88
C LYS A 227 -11.93 30.37 -1.36
N ASN A 228 -11.81 30.08 -2.65
CA ASN A 228 -12.30 28.86 -3.26
C ASN A 228 -11.52 27.64 -2.77
N GLU A 229 -10.19 27.72 -2.75
CA GLU A 229 -9.34 26.65 -2.19
C GLU A 229 -9.66 26.35 -0.72
N LEU A 230 -9.75 27.38 0.12
CA LEU A 230 -10.12 27.22 1.52
C LEU A 230 -11.53 26.59 1.68
N SER A 231 -12.48 26.98 0.82
CA SER A 231 -13.82 26.41 0.83
C SER A 231 -13.81 24.93 0.46
N PHE A 232 -13.05 24.56 -0.56
CA PHE A 232 -12.89 23.18 -1.01
C PHE A 232 -12.28 22.32 0.10
N ILE A 233 -11.15 22.76 0.68
CA ILE A 233 -10.45 22.05 1.76
C ILE A 233 -11.33 21.92 3.01
N HIS A 234 -12.07 22.96 3.39
CA HIS A 234 -13.01 22.91 4.50
C HIS A 234 -14.11 21.86 4.27
N ASN A 235 -14.67 21.81 3.06
CA ASN A 235 -15.70 20.83 2.72
C ASN A 235 -15.15 19.40 2.72
N ALA A 236 -13.96 19.19 2.16
CA ALA A 236 -13.28 17.89 2.17
C ALA A 236 -13.02 17.41 3.60
N ARG A 237 -12.45 18.27 4.47
CA ARG A 237 -12.22 17.97 5.88
C ARG A 237 -13.51 17.59 6.59
N ASN A 238 -14.58 18.37 6.42
CA ASN A 238 -15.85 18.11 7.11
C ASN A 238 -16.50 16.81 6.65
N ARG A 239 -16.42 16.47 5.36
CA ARG A 239 -16.89 15.15 4.89
C ARG A 239 -16.13 14.03 5.58
N LEU A 240 -14.80 14.11 5.60
CA LEU A 240 -13.97 13.08 6.22
C LEU A 240 -14.21 12.97 7.73
N ALA A 241 -14.34 14.09 8.45
CA ALA A 241 -14.66 14.11 9.88
C ALA A 241 -16.03 13.47 10.20
N HIS A 242 -16.95 13.47 9.24
CA HIS A 242 -18.26 12.82 9.34
C HIS A 242 -18.27 11.41 8.72
N ASN A 243 -17.10 10.80 8.51
CA ASN A 243 -16.93 9.47 7.91
C ASN A 243 -17.55 9.32 6.51
N LYS A 244 -17.62 10.41 5.73
CA LYS A 244 -18.05 10.40 4.33
C LYS A 244 -16.85 10.31 3.40
N ILE A 245 -16.91 9.38 2.46
CA ILE A 245 -15.92 9.20 1.40
C ILE A 245 -15.93 10.41 0.47
N LEU A 246 -14.76 10.91 0.10
CA LEU A 246 -14.56 11.88 -0.99
C LEU A 246 -14.58 11.17 -2.34
N SER A 247 -15.11 11.81 -3.38
CA SER A 247 -14.93 11.30 -4.74
C SER A 247 -13.47 11.41 -5.17
N TYR A 248 -13.05 10.66 -6.19
CA TYR A 248 -11.68 10.71 -6.69
C TYR A 248 -11.22 12.11 -7.09
N ASN A 249 -12.09 12.90 -7.72
CA ASN A 249 -11.77 14.29 -8.09
C ASN A 249 -11.61 15.24 -6.88
N GLU A 250 -12.07 14.81 -5.70
CA GLU A 250 -11.91 15.57 -4.45
C GLU A 250 -10.67 15.15 -3.64
N VAL A 251 -10.05 14.02 -3.99
CA VAL A 251 -8.80 13.50 -3.39
C VAL A 251 -7.60 14.18 -4.04
#